data_AF-A0A7V5ZKA1-F1
#
_entry.id   AF-A0A7V5ZKA1-F1
#
_cell.length_a   1.000
_cell.length_b   1.000
_cell.length_c   1.000
_cell.angle_alpha   90.00
_cell.angle_beta   90.00
_cell.angle_gamma   90.00
#
_symmetry.space_group_name_H-M   'P 1'
#
loop_
_entity.id
_entity.type
_entity.pdbx_description
1 polymer ?
#
loop_
_entity_poly.entity_id
_entity_poly.type
_entity_poly.pdbx_seq_one_letter_code
_entity_poly.pdbx_strand_id
1 'polypeptide(L)'
;MGKRIVVGGIVVFVAWTVVDFIVHGVVLKGLYEATASLWRPLAEMKLGVMYVASLIAAFAFAAVYAYLVRPKSLTAGVTYGLLFGIGTGVSMGYGAYSMMPIPYAMAFAWFAGTLVDAVLGGLLLGLLVKE
;
A
#
# COMPACT_ATOMS: atom_id res chain seq x y z
N MET A 1 23.95 -1.72 -0.49
CA MET A 1 22.54 -1.37 -0.76
C MET A 1 21.59 -2.57 -0.78
N GLY A 2 21.90 -3.68 -1.47
CA GLY A 2 21.00 -4.85 -1.58
C GLY A 2 20.42 -5.38 -0.26
N LYS A 3 21.25 -5.60 0.78
CA LYS A 3 20.77 -6.02 2.11
C LYS A 3 19.72 -5.06 2.71
N ARG A 4 19.91 -3.75 2.54
CA ARG A 4 18.97 -2.73 3.06
C ARG A 4 17.65 -2.74 2.30
N ILE A 5 17.68 -2.99 0.99
CA ILE A 5 16.46 -3.16 0.18
C ILE A 5 15.70 -4.40 0.61
N VAL A 6 16.40 -5.53 0.83
CA VAL A 6 15.74 -6.77 1.28
C VAL A 6 15.08 -6.59 2.64
N VAL A 7 15.82 -6.07 3.62
CA VAL A 7 15.27 -5.83 4.97
C VAL A 7 14.15 -4.79 4.93
N GLY A 8 14.35 -3.68 4.21
CA GLY A 8 13.36 -2.62 4.06
C GLY A 8 12.08 -3.12 3.38
N GLY A 9 12.21 -3.86 2.28
CA GLY A 9 11.08 -4.44 1.54
C GLY A 9 10.28 -5.43 2.38
N ILE A 10 10.93 -6.31 3.15
CA ILE A 10 10.24 -7.22 4.08
C ILE A 10 9.49 -6.45 5.16
N VAL A 11 10.14 -5.45 5.78
CA VAL A 11 9.51 -4.65 6.84
C VAL A 11 8.31 -3.86 6.32
N VAL A 12 8.44 -3.25 5.14
CA VAL A 12 7.33 -2.55 4.46
C VAL A 12 6.20 -3.52 4.13
N PHE A 13 6.50 -4.69 3.56
CA PHE A 13 5.48 -5.70 3.23
C PHE A 13 4.68 -6.15 4.45
N VAL A 14 5.36 -6.41 5.57
CA VAL A 14 4.70 -6.80 6.82
C VAL A 14 3.83 -5.65 7.35
N ALA A 15 4.35 -4.42 7.33
CA ALA A 15 3.59 -3.25 7.77
C ALA A 15 2.32 -3.05 6.93
N TRP A 16 2.44 -3.10 5.60
CA TRP A 16 1.30 -3.01 4.68
C TRP A 16 0.30 -4.13 4.92
N THR A 17 0.75 -5.38 5.07
CA THR A 17 -0.16 -6.51 5.34
C THR A 17 -0.99 -6.30 6.61
N VAL A 18 -0.40 -5.70 7.67
CA VAL A 18 -1.11 -5.40 8.91
C VAL A 18 -2.14 -4.29 8.70
N VAL A 19 -1.77 -3.20 8.03
CA VAL A 19 -2.69 -2.10 7.74
C VAL A 19 -3.81 -2.56 6.80
N ASP A 20 -3.47 -3.28 5.73
CA ASP A 20 -4.42 -3.88 4.79
C ASP A 20 -5.42 -4.79 5.51
N PHE A 21 -4.97 -5.61 6.46
CA PHE A 21 -5.87 -6.45 7.25
C PHE A 21 -6.87 -5.59 8.04
N ILE A 22 -6.43 -4.49 8.64
CA ILE A 22 -7.31 -3.58 9.38
C ILE A 22 -8.28 -2.88 8.42
N VAL A 23 -7.77 -2.29 7.35
CA VAL A 23 -8.58 -1.52 6.38
C VAL A 23 -9.57 -2.42 5.67
N HIS A 24 -9.13 -3.56 5.13
CA HIS A 24 -9.95 -4.44 4.31
C HIS A 24 -10.74 -5.47 5.12
N GLY A 25 -10.14 -6.05 6.16
CA GLY A 25 -10.76 -7.09 6.98
C GLY A 25 -11.67 -6.56 8.09
N VAL A 26 -11.49 -5.32 8.53
CA VAL A 26 -12.29 -4.70 9.60
C VAL A 26 -13.09 -3.51 9.09
N VAL A 27 -12.43 -2.46 8.60
CA VAL A 27 -13.10 -1.19 8.24
C VAL A 27 -14.04 -1.36 7.04
N LEU A 28 -13.58 -2.05 5.99
CA LEU A 28 -14.33 -2.22 4.75
C LEU A 28 -15.20 -3.47 4.70
N LYS A 29 -15.15 -4.33 5.74
CA LYS A 29 -15.82 -5.63 5.73
C LYS A 29 -17.30 -5.53 5.34
N GLY A 30 -18.06 -4.64 6.00
CA GLY A 30 -19.48 -4.46 5.72
C GLY A 30 -19.74 -3.91 4.30
N LEU A 31 -18.85 -3.07 3.79
CA LEU A 31 -18.96 -2.55 2.41
C LEU A 31 -18.65 -3.64 1.37
N TYR A 32 -17.73 -4.56 1.66
CA TYR A 32 -17.45 -5.72 0.81
C TYR A 32 -18.60 -6.74 0.80
N GLU A 33 -19.23 -6.99 1.94
CA GLU A 33 -20.44 -7.82 2.02
C GLU A 33 -21.59 -7.19 1.22
N ALA A 34 -21.81 -5.88 1.35
CA ALA A 34 -22.85 -5.15 0.61
C ALA A 34 -22.59 -5.07 -0.90
N THR A 35 -21.34 -5.25 -1.33
CA THR A 35 -20.92 -5.19 -2.75
C THR A 35 -20.41 -6.53 -3.26
N ALA A 36 -20.79 -7.65 -2.63
CA ALA A 36 -20.30 -8.99 -2.96
C ALA A 36 -20.37 -9.33 -4.46
N SER A 37 -21.38 -8.81 -5.17
CA SER A 37 -21.57 -9.00 -6.62
C SER A 37 -20.49 -8.37 -7.50
N LEU A 38 -19.69 -7.42 -6.99
CA LEU A 38 -18.58 -6.81 -7.72
C LEU A 38 -17.30 -7.66 -7.67
N TRP A 39 -17.23 -8.63 -6.75
CA TRP A 39 -16.02 -9.37 -6.44
C TRP A 39 -16.08 -10.78 -7.00
N ARG A 40 -14.90 -11.37 -7.23
CA ARG A 40 -14.82 -12.81 -7.51
C ARG A 40 -15.40 -13.60 -6.34
N PRO A 41 -16.09 -14.73 -6.59
CA PRO A 41 -16.45 -15.65 -5.52
C PRO A 41 -15.22 -16.05 -4.71
N LEU A 42 -15.38 -16.25 -3.39
CA LEU A 42 -14.26 -16.51 -2.47
C LEU A 42 -13.37 -17.68 -2.94
N ALA A 43 -13.99 -18.77 -3.44
CA ALA A 43 -13.28 -19.93 -3.96
C ALA A 43 -12.43 -19.66 -5.22
N GLU A 44 -12.72 -18.57 -5.93
CA GLU A 44 -12.04 -18.16 -7.16
C GLU A 44 -11.03 -17.03 -6.92
N MET A 45 -11.05 -16.42 -5.73
CA MET A 45 -10.10 -15.38 -5.35
C MET A 45 -8.67 -15.91 -5.40
N LYS A 46 -7.78 -15.17 -6.06
CA LYS A 46 -6.38 -15.55 -6.26
C LYS A 46 -5.51 -14.94 -5.16
N LEU A 47 -5.74 -15.37 -3.92
CA LEU A 47 -5.06 -14.80 -2.74
C LEU A 47 -3.53 -14.89 -2.82
N GLY A 48 -2.99 -15.98 -3.38
CA GLY A 48 -1.54 -16.10 -3.61
C GLY A 48 -0.99 -15.03 -4.56
N VAL A 49 -1.74 -14.68 -5.62
CA VAL A 49 -1.35 -13.62 -6.55
C VAL A 49 -1.39 -12.26 -5.85
N MET A 50 -2.40 -12.01 -5.02
CA MET A 50 -2.50 -10.80 -4.22
C MET A 50 -1.26 -10.61 -3.33
N TYR A 51 -0.88 -11.62 -2.54
CA TYR A 51 0.30 -11.51 -1.67
C TYR A 51 1.61 -11.36 -2.45
N VAL A 52 1.79 -12.09 -3.56
CA VAL A 52 2.98 -11.95 -4.41
C VAL A 52 3.06 -10.55 -5.03
N ALA A 53 1.93 -10.00 -5.49
CA ALA A 53 1.89 -8.64 -6.02
C ALA A 53 2.25 -7.60 -4.95
N SER A 54 1.67 -7.70 -3.75
CA SER A 54 2.00 -6.81 -2.63
C SER A 54 3.47 -6.93 -2.21
N LEU A 55 4.03 -8.15 -2.23
CA LEU A 55 5.45 -8.37 -1.94
C LEU A 55 6.34 -7.68 -2.98
N ILE A 56 6.07 -7.89 -4.28
CA ILE A 56 6.82 -7.23 -5.35
C ILE A 56 6.73 -5.70 -5.22
N ALA A 57 5.55 -5.17 -4.96
CA ALA A 57 5.33 -3.74 -4.77
C ALA A 57 6.13 -3.17 -3.59
N ALA A 58 6.16 -3.85 -2.44
CA ALA A 58 6.92 -3.43 -1.27
C ALA A 58 8.44 -3.40 -1.53
N PHE A 59 8.97 -4.40 -2.25
CA PHE A 59 10.38 -4.42 -2.65
C PHE A 59 10.71 -3.33 -3.68
N ALA A 60 9.81 -3.07 -4.64
CA ALA A 60 9.98 -1.98 -5.60
C ALA A 60 9.98 -0.61 -4.89
N PHE A 61 9.04 -0.40 -3.96
CA PHE A 61 8.97 0.81 -3.13
C PHE A 61 10.26 1.01 -2.31
N ALA A 62 10.76 -0.05 -1.66
CA ALA A 62 12.04 -0.01 -0.96
C ALA A 62 13.23 0.28 -1.88
N ALA A 63 13.26 -0.29 -3.08
CA ALA A 63 14.31 -0.08 -4.07
C ALA A 63 14.32 1.37 -4.59
N VAL A 64 13.16 1.95 -4.90
CA VAL A 64 13.04 3.36 -5.32
C VAL A 64 13.63 4.28 -4.28
N TYR A 65 13.27 4.12 -3.00
CA TYR A 65 13.87 4.90 -1.92
C TYR A 65 15.40 4.72 -1.84
N ALA A 66 15.85 3.47 -1.85
CA ALA A 66 17.26 3.13 -1.68
C ALA A 66 18.16 3.68 -2.80
N TYR A 67 17.69 3.61 -4.05
CA TYR A 67 18.46 4.02 -5.22
C TYR A 67 18.30 5.49 -5.56
N LEU A 68 17.09 6.04 -5.48
CA LEU A 68 16.77 7.34 -6.07
C LEU A 68 16.69 8.48 -5.04
N VAL A 69 16.46 8.19 -3.76
CA VAL A 69 16.30 9.23 -2.74
C VAL A 69 17.64 9.56 -2.08
N ARG A 70 18.03 10.84 -2.14
CA ARG A 70 19.24 11.41 -1.52
C ARG A 70 18.98 12.85 -1.04
N PRO A 71 19.51 13.25 0.13
CA PRO A 71 20.09 12.38 1.16
C PRO A 71 19.01 11.51 1.82
N LYS A 72 19.37 10.33 2.31
CA LYS A 72 18.43 9.49 3.07
C LYS A 72 18.19 10.07 4.47
N SER A 73 16.93 10.28 4.81
CA SER A 73 16.50 10.80 6.11
C SER A 73 15.06 10.37 6.42
N LEU A 74 14.64 10.53 7.67
CA LEU A 74 13.25 10.29 8.07
C LEU A 74 12.29 11.18 7.28
N THR A 75 12.58 12.48 7.18
CA THR A 75 11.79 13.44 6.42
C THR A 75 11.72 13.04 4.95
N ALA A 76 12.83 12.66 4.32
CA ALA A 76 12.83 12.21 2.93
C ALA A 76 12.00 10.94 2.74
N GLY A 77 12.03 10.01 3.72
CA GLY A 77 11.21 8.79 3.72
C GLY A 77 9.73 9.09 3.81
N VAL A 78 9.32 9.91 4.77
CA VAL A 78 7.92 10.34 4.93
C VAL A 78 7.43 11.11 3.71
N THR A 79 8.22 12.06 3.18
CA THR A 79 7.86 12.81 1.97
C THR A 79 7.73 11.89 0.76
N TYR A 80 8.64 10.94 0.58
CA TYR A 80 8.53 9.92 -0.47
C TYR A 80 7.24 9.12 -0.34
N GLY A 81 6.95 8.60 0.86
CA GLY A 81 5.73 7.86 1.16
C GLY A 81 4.47 8.69 0.92
N LEU A 82 4.46 9.95 1.34
CA LEU A 82 3.33 10.86 1.15
C LEU A 82 3.03 11.08 -0.34
N LEU A 83 4.04 11.43 -1.14
CA LEU A 83 3.86 11.67 -2.57
C LEU A 83 3.44 10.40 -3.32
N PHE A 84 4.08 9.27 -3.00
CA PHE A 84 3.70 7.98 -3.56
C PHE A 84 2.26 7.61 -3.20
N GLY A 85 1.89 7.75 -1.92
CA GLY A 85 0.57 7.44 -1.39
C GLY A 85 -0.54 8.33 -1.97
N ILE A 86 -0.29 9.63 -2.17
CA ILE A 86 -1.24 10.51 -2.86
C ILE A 86 -1.44 10.02 -4.30
N GLY A 87 -0.36 9.81 -5.05
CA GLY A 87 -0.47 9.39 -6.45
C GLY A 87 -1.19 8.04 -6.62
N THR A 88 -0.74 7.04 -5.87
CA THR A 88 -1.30 5.68 -5.95
C THR A 88 -2.68 5.58 -5.32
N GLY A 89 -2.89 6.20 -4.15
CA GLY A 89 -4.16 6.19 -3.45
C GLY A 89 -5.26 6.91 -4.22
N VAL A 90 -4.97 8.05 -4.88
CA VAL A 90 -5.95 8.73 -5.73
C VAL A 90 -6.28 7.86 -6.95
N SER A 91 -5.25 7.30 -7.59
CA SER A 91 -5.46 6.41 -8.73
C SER A 91 -6.27 5.17 -8.37
N MET A 92 -6.07 4.58 -7.19
CA MET A 92 -6.79 3.38 -6.78
C MET A 92 -8.18 3.67 -6.22
N GLY A 93 -8.30 4.60 -5.27
CA GLY A 93 -9.59 4.94 -4.67
C GLY A 93 -10.50 5.66 -5.65
N TYR A 94 -10.10 6.85 -6.08
CA TYR A 94 -10.93 7.72 -6.93
C TYR A 94 -10.91 7.33 -8.41
N GLY A 95 -9.80 6.74 -8.89
CA GLY A 95 -9.76 6.20 -10.25
C GLY A 95 -10.67 4.99 -10.43
N ALA A 96 -10.88 4.16 -9.38
CA ALA A 96 -11.91 3.13 -9.42
C ALA A 96 -13.32 3.74 -9.33
N TYR A 97 -13.54 4.68 -8.42
CA TYR A 97 -14.83 5.36 -8.23
C TYR A 97 -15.35 6.07 -9.48
N SER A 98 -14.47 6.56 -10.35
CA SER A 98 -14.89 7.26 -11.57
C SER A 98 -15.56 6.35 -12.60
N MET A 99 -15.29 5.04 -12.57
CA MET A 99 -15.77 4.08 -13.58
C MET A 99 -16.57 2.91 -12.99
N MET A 100 -16.35 2.60 -11.71
CA MET A 100 -17.03 1.52 -10.99
C MET A 100 -18.09 2.09 -10.05
N PRO A 101 -19.26 1.44 -9.93
CA PRO A 101 -20.32 1.88 -9.03
C PRO A 101 -20.04 1.48 -7.57
N ILE A 102 -18.86 1.81 -7.04
CA ILE A 102 -18.50 1.55 -5.65
C ILE A 102 -19.03 2.67 -4.74
N PRO A 103 -19.39 2.38 -3.48
CA PRO A 103 -19.77 3.42 -2.52
C PRO A 103 -18.63 4.43 -2.30
N TYR A 104 -18.95 5.72 -2.15
CA TYR A 104 -17.94 6.75 -1.87
C TYR A 104 -17.06 6.42 -0.66
N ALA A 105 -17.65 5.90 0.41
CA ALA A 105 -16.92 5.49 1.61
C ALA A 105 -15.84 4.43 1.31
N MET A 106 -16.08 3.54 0.34
CA MET A 106 -15.09 2.55 -0.10
C MET A 106 -13.93 3.22 -0.82
N ALA A 107 -14.23 4.12 -1.77
CA ALA A 107 -13.22 4.87 -2.51
C ALA A 107 -12.32 5.69 -1.59
N PHE A 108 -12.93 6.39 -0.62
CA PHE A 108 -12.20 7.17 0.38
C PHE A 108 -11.33 6.28 1.27
N ALA A 109 -11.87 5.15 1.75
CA ALA A 109 -11.10 4.23 2.57
C ALA A 109 -9.92 3.60 1.83
N TRP A 110 -10.05 3.27 0.54
CA TRP A 110 -8.93 2.81 -0.28
C TRP A 110 -7.86 3.88 -0.46
N PHE A 111 -8.26 5.12 -0.73
CA PHE A 111 -7.33 6.26 -0.78
C PHE A 111 -6.59 6.44 0.55
N ALA A 112 -7.34 6.52 1.65
CA ALA A 112 -6.79 6.75 2.98
C ALA A 112 -5.89 5.60 3.44
N GLY A 113 -6.30 4.34 3.20
CA GLY A 113 -5.49 3.16 3.50
C GLY A 113 -4.17 3.18 2.75
N THR A 114 -4.21 3.37 1.43
CA THR A 114 -3.00 3.46 0.58
C THR A 114 -2.06 4.59 1.04
N LEU A 115 -2.64 5.73 1.44
CA LEU A 115 -1.86 6.86 1.95
C LEU A 115 -1.15 6.52 3.26
N VAL A 116 -1.87 5.88 4.20
CA VAL A 116 -1.32 5.42 5.48
C VAL A 116 -0.21 4.40 5.25
N ASP A 117 -0.42 3.43 4.36
CA ASP A 117 0.57 2.43 3.99
C ASP A 117 1.84 3.05 3.43
N ALA A 118 1.69 3.94 2.46
CA ALA A 118 2.84 4.56 1.82
C ALA A 118 3.62 5.46 2.80
N VAL A 119 2.95 6.24 3.64
CA VAL A 119 3.60 7.07 4.66
C VAL A 119 4.30 6.22 5.70
N LEU A 120 3.66 5.16 6.21
CA LEU A 120 4.28 4.23 7.16
C LEU A 120 5.49 3.51 6.54
N GLY A 121 5.35 3.02 5.30
CA GLY A 121 6.45 2.41 4.57
C GLY A 121 7.61 3.37 4.36
N GLY A 122 7.32 4.61 3.95
CA GLY A 122 8.30 5.67 3.78
C GLY A 122 9.03 6.00 5.08
N LEU A 123 8.32 6.09 6.20
CA LEU A 123 8.87 6.27 7.53
C LEU A 123 9.84 5.13 7.89
N LEU A 124 9.42 3.87 7.72
CA LEU A 124 10.24 2.69 8.00
C LEU A 124 11.51 2.67 7.15
N LEU A 125 11.42 3.01 5.87
CA LEU A 125 12.59 3.11 5.00
C LEU A 125 13.53 4.25 5.40
N GLY A 126 13.00 5.41 5.79
CA GLY A 126 13.80 6.53 6.29
C GLY A 126 14.56 6.20 7.58
N LEU A 127 14.03 5.28 8.40
CA LEU A 127 14.70 4.74 9.58
C LEU A 127 15.77 3.69 9.22
N LEU A 128 15.45 2.74 8.34
CA LEU A 128 16.26 1.54 8.10
C LEU A 128 17.31 1.69 6.99
N VAL A 129 17.02 2.48 5.97
CA VAL A 129 17.89 2.63 4.79
C VAL A 129 18.73 3.89 4.92
N LYS A 130 20.02 3.73 5.22
CA LYS A 130 21.00 4.83 5.32
C LYS A 130 21.91 4.90 4.09
N GLU A 131 22.81 5.87 4.04
CA GLU A 131 23.93 5.90 3.07
C GLU A 131 24.84 4.69 3.21
#